data_AF-A0A813SMG5-F1
#
_entry.id   AF-A0A813SMG5-F1
#
_cell.length_a   1.000
_cell.length_b   1.000
_cell.length_c   1.000
_cell.angle_alpha   90.00
_cell.angle_beta   90.00
_cell.angle_gamma   90.00
#
_symmetry.space_group_name_H-M   'P 1'
#
loop_
_entity.id
_entity.type
_entity.pdbx_description
1 polymer ?
#
loop_
_entity_poly.entity_id
_entity_poly.type
_entity_poly.pdbx_seq_one_letter_code
_entity_poly.pdbx_strand_id
1 'polypeptide(L)'
;MFPTPDLSHFTRNDYNQIYEPDADSFLLLDALELKLNEILERKPFIVLEFGSGSGLATTFVAKHFCLTSCLFFAIDINPYACYSTKRTFQQNNVHEKHCLNIIQCNLADPLIDRLSSKVDLILFNPPYVPTETSDVKEVIERTYAGGKQGIEVIEKAIEQASRLLSSKGLFYMVGLEENNFDKLKELANQMNDSLFSRVLSTIQYHQFIAGLFGGIISSIVLHPFDLIKIRFQVTESKTNKNDRPLPYRPYYKNFFDALRSIYREKGLQGLYEGVTPNVVGNGISWGLYLFIYNTIIVLNNDQDKMKNLTFYYRVIYSTAAGLLTIILTNPIWVIKTRMCLQYSKNKSAVTYNSMFDAFRKTYQAEGIKAFYKGLTPGLVGILHGTIQFSSYEQMKSFYTHAFQTTYFPTLIILIFSALSKFIAATSTYPTQVVRTRLQDQHQHYDGVIDVIKKTYEQEGISGFFKGVVPALYRVIPASCITFVSYEFILHQLKRGII
;
A
#
# COMPACT_ATOMS: atom_id res chain seq x y z
N MET A 1 -31.64 -1.58 29.73
CA MET A 1 -30.80 -2.23 30.73
C MET A 1 -30.73 -3.71 30.43
N PHE A 2 -29.57 -4.15 29.95
CA PHE A 2 -29.32 -5.57 29.72
C PHE A 2 -29.14 -6.29 31.06
N PRO A 3 -29.54 -7.57 31.16
CA PRO A 3 -29.32 -8.33 32.38
C PRO A 3 -27.82 -8.53 32.60
N THR A 4 -27.38 -8.25 33.82
CA THR A 4 -26.02 -8.55 34.27
C THR A 4 -25.76 -10.05 34.23
N PRO A 5 -24.51 -10.50 34.00
CA PRO A 5 -24.13 -11.90 34.09
C PRO A 5 -24.40 -12.50 35.47
N ASP A 6 -24.80 -13.76 35.49
CA ASP A 6 -25.06 -14.52 36.71
C ASP A 6 -23.73 -14.87 37.41
N LEU A 7 -23.54 -14.32 38.61
CA LEU A 7 -22.39 -14.53 39.48
C LEU A 7 -22.72 -15.38 40.73
N SER A 8 -23.93 -15.97 40.81
CA SER A 8 -24.41 -16.72 41.98
C SER A 8 -23.58 -17.96 42.34
N HIS A 9 -22.71 -18.40 41.44
CA HIS A 9 -21.77 -19.49 41.65
C HIS A 9 -20.58 -19.11 42.54
N PHE A 10 -20.36 -17.83 42.84
CA PHE A 10 -19.33 -17.38 43.77
C PHE A 10 -19.80 -17.47 45.23
N THR A 11 -18.89 -17.91 46.08
CA THR A 11 -19.04 -17.97 47.53
C THR A 11 -18.22 -16.85 48.18
N ARG A 12 -18.46 -16.56 49.47
CA ARG A 12 -17.63 -15.60 50.23
C ARG A 12 -16.14 -15.95 50.21
N ASN A 13 -15.79 -17.24 50.13
CA ASN A 13 -14.40 -17.67 50.07
C ASN A 13 -13.75 -17.34 48.72
N ASP A 14 -14.51 -17.31 47.63
CA ASP A 14 -13.99 -16.93 46.32
C ASP A 14 -13.57 -15.46 46.32
N TYR A 15 -14.35 -14.57 46.94
CA TYR A 15 -14.05 -13.13 47.05
C TYR A 15 -12.87 -12.81 48.00
N ASN A 16 -12.39 -13.79 48.77
CA ASN A 16 -11.10 -13.65 49.47
C ASN A 16 -9.90 -13.79 48.51
N GLN A 17 -10.13 -14.23 47.27
CA GLN A 17 -9.07 -14.50 46.28
C GLN A 17 -9.19 -13.66 45.01
N ILE A 18 -10.36 -13.06 44.75
CA ILE A 18 -10.64 -12.24 43.57
C ILE A 18 -11.42 -10.98 43.98
N TYR A 19 -11.37 -9.94 43.14
CA TYR A 19 -12.21 -8.76 43.33
C TYR A 19 -13.69 -9.08 43.18
N GLU A 20 -14.46 -8.69 44.19
CA GLU A 20 -15.90 -8.61 44.08
C GLU A 20 -16.27 -7.42 43.18
N PRO A 21 -17.07 -7.63 42.12
CA PRO A 21 -17.48 -6.53 41.26
C PRO A 21 -18.21 -5.45 42.04
N ASP A 22 -17.72 -4.21 41.95
CA ASP A 22 -18.28 -3.05 42.61
C ASP A 22 -18.69 -1.98 41.58
N ALA A 23 -18.97 -0.76 42.04
CA ALA A 23 -19.48 0.37 41.25
C ALA A 23 -18.67 0.65 39.97
N ASP A 24 -17.35 0.48 40.01
CA ASP A 24 -16.44 0.62 38.87
C ASP A 24 -16.71 -0.41 37.76
N SER A 25 -16.94 -1.66 38.17
CA SER A 25 -17.26 -2.77 37.28
C SER A 25 -18.61 -2.55 36.60
N PHE A 26 -19.61 -2.06 37.33
CA PHE A 26 -20.93 -1.74 36.76
C PHE A 26 -20.90 -0.49 35.88
N LEU A 27 -20.11 0.52 36.23
CA LEU A 27 -19.90 1.70 35.39
C LEU A 27 -19.33 1.33 34.01
N LEU A 28 -18.41 0.37 33.95
CA LEU A 28 -17.91 -0.16 32.68
C LEU A 28 -19.04 -0.80 31.85
N LEU A 29 -19.93 -1.58 32.47
CA LEU A 29 -21.06 -2.20 31.76
C LEU A 29 -22.04 -1.15 31.23
N ASP A 30 -22.35 -0.12 32.02
CA ASP A 30 -23.23 0.97 31.62
C ASP A 30 -22.63 1.75 30.44
N ALA A 31 -21.32 2.01 30.47
CA ALA A 31 -20.61 2.66 29.36
C ALA A 31 -20.66 1.82 28.07
N LEU A 32 -20.53 0.49 28.19
CA LEU A 32 -20.68 -0.42 27.06
C LEU A 32 -22.12 -0.42 26.52
N GLU A 33 -23.13 -0.45 27.40
CA GLU A 33 -24.55 -0.39 27.01
C GLU A 33 -24.87 0.91 26.23
N LEU A 34 -24.37 2.05 26.69
CA LEU A 34 -24.52 3.35 26.00
C LEU A 34 -23.92 3.36 24.59
N LYS A 35 -22.92 2.51 24.32
CA LYS A 35 -22.21 2.42 23.03
C LYS A 35 -22.54 1.16 22.24
N LEU A 36 -23.58 0.43 22.61
CA LEU A 36 -23.99 -0.82 21.98
C LEU A 36 -24.08 -0.74 20.46
N ASN A 37 -24.76 0.29 19.92
CA ASN A 37 -24.94 0.42 18.47
C ASN A 37 -23.59 0.55 17.75
N GLU A 38 -22.65 1.31 18.31
CA GLU A 38 -21.32 1.48 17.73
C GLU A 38 -20.52 0.17 17.75
N ILE A 39 -20.60 -0.58 18.85
CA ILE A 39 -19.92 -1.87 18.99
C ILE A 39 -20.52 -2.89 18.00
N LEU A 40 -21.84 -2.96 17.89
CA LEU A 40 -22.54 -3.88 16.98
C LEU A 40 -22.26 -3.57 15.49
N GLU A 41 -22.21 -2.29 15.11
CA GLU A 41 -21.86 -1.87 13.75
C GLU A 41 -20.45 -2.30 13.35
N ARG A 42 -19.51 -2.29 14.30
CA ARG A 42 -18.11 -2.68 14.08
C ARG A 42 -17.92 -4.19 13.96
N LYS A 43 -18.85 -5.01 14.47
CA LYS A 43 -18.83 -6.49 14.41
C LYS A 43 -17.49 -7.06 14.90
N PRO A 44 -17.14 -6.88 16.18
CA PRO A 44 -15.85 -7.33 16.71
C PRO A 44 -15.71 -8.86 16.59
N PHE A 45 -14.55 -9.33 16.14
CA PHE A 45 -14.21 -10.76 16.07
C PHE A 45 -13.28 -11.18 17.20
N ILE A 46 -12.37 -10.30 17.63
CA ILE A 46 -11.43 -10.55 18.71
C ILE A 46 -11.65 -9.55 19.83
N VAL A 47 -11.99 -10.04 21.02
CA VAL A 47 -12.18 -9.25 22.24
C VAL A 47 -11.08 -9.62 23.24
N LEU A 48 -10.48 -8.63 23.89
CA LEU A 48 -9.46 -8.80 24.92
C LEU A 48 -9.88 -8.05 26.20
N GLU A 49 -9.81 -8.70 27.35
CA GLU A 49 -9.99 -8.05 28.66
C GLU A 49 -8.68 -8.09 29.44
N PHE A 50 -8.18 -6.90 29.81
CA PHE A 50 -7.07 -6.74 30.75
C PHE A 50 -7.58 -6.88 32.19
N GLY A 51 -7.05 -7.83 32.96
CA GLY A 51 -7.39 -8.02 34.36
C GLY A 51 -8.82 -8.49 34.55
N SER A 52 -9.15 -9.67 34.01
CA SER A 52 -10.55 -10.13 33.93
C SER A 52 -11.24 -10.34 35.28
N GLY A 53 -10.49 -10.57 36.36
CA GLY A 53 -11.06 -10.68 37.71
C GLY A 53 -12.14 -11.77 37.81
N SER A 54 -13.39 -11.35 38.04
CA SER A 54 -14.57 -12.23 38.10
C SER A 54 -15.07 -12.69 36.73
N GLY A 55 -14.61 -12.07 35.64
CA GLY A 55 -15.06 -12.32 34.26
C GLY A 55 -16.38 -11.62 33.90
N LEU A 56 -16.81 -10.64 34.69
CA LEU A 56 -18.08 -9.95 34.52
C LEU A 56 -18.17 -9.23 33.15
N ALA A 57 -17.20 -8.38 32.80
CA ALA A 57 -17.29 -7.58 31.58
C ALA A 57 -17.11 -8.42 30.30
N THR A 58 -16.15 -9.34 30.26
CA THR A 58 -16.03 -10.31 29.15
C THR A 58 -17.34 -11.08 28.93
N THR A 59 -17.97 -11.56 30.00
CA THR A 59 -19.21 -12.34 29.89
C THR A 59 -20.39 -11.47 29.44
N PHE A 60 -20.46 -10.21 29.90
CA PHE A 60 -21.48 -9.26 29.46
C PHE A 60 -21.38 -8.95 27.97
N VAL A 61 -20.16 -8.70 27.47
CA VAL A 61 -19.91 -8.49 26.04
C VAL A 61 -20.26 -9.73 25.22
N ALA A 62 -19.83 -10.92 25.65
CA ALA A 62 -20.16 -12.17 24.98
C ALA A 62 -21.67 -12.42 24.88
N LYS A 63 -22.43 -12.05 25.91
CA LYS A 63 -23.88 -12.28 25.96
C LYS A 63 -24.67 -11.36 25.03
N HIS A 64 -24.27 -10.09 24.94
CA HIS A 64 -25.13 -9.04 24.34
C HIS A 64 -24.54 -8.34 23.11
N PHE A 65 -23.21 -8.35 22.92
CA PHE A 65 -22.52 -7.48 21.96
C PHE A 65 -21.90 -8.26 20.79
N CYS A 66 -22.03 -9.59 20.76
CA CYS A 66 -21.48 -10.45 19.72
C CYS A 66 -22.58 -11.22 18.97
N LEU A 67 -22.90 -10.75 17.75
CA LEU A 67 -23.92 -11.38 16.88
C LEU A 67 -23.42 -12.72 16.31
N THR A 68 -22.13 -12.82 15.97
CA THR A 68 -21.45 -14.02 15.45
C THR A 68 -20.56 -14.66 16.52
N SER A 69 -20.03 -15.86 16.26
CA SER A 69 -19.01 -16.46 17.11
C SER A 69 -17.76 -15.56 17.12
N CYS A 70 -17.24 -15.28 18.32
CA CYS A 70 -16.11 -14.38 18.56
C CYS A 70 -15.06 -15.09 19.42
N LEU A 71 -13.82 -14.65 19.29
CA LEU A 71 -12.68 -15.11 20.06
C LEU A 71 -12.42 -14.13 21.20
N PHE A 72 -12.51 -14.61 22.43
CA PHE A 72 -12.27 -13.84 23.64
C PHE A 72 -10.93 -14.22 24.24
N PHE A 73 -10.12 -13.22 24.58
CA PHE A 73 -8.94 -13.37 25.42
C PHE A 73 -9.23 -12.72 26.76
N ALA A 74 -9.23 -13.50 27.84
CA ALA A 74 -9.31 -12.99 29.20
C ALA A 74 -7.97 -13.23 29.88
N ILE A 75 -7.32 -12.16 30.31
CA ILE A 75 -5.97 -12.22 30.87
C ILE A 75 -5.93 -11.63 32.27
N ASP A 76 -5.22 -12.31 33.16
CA ASP A 76 -5.06 -11.86 34.53
C ASP A 76 -3.73 -12.37 35.10
N ILE A 77 -3.13 -11.63 36.03
CA ILE A 77 -1.94 -12.10 36.76
C ILE A 77 -2.31 -13.14 37.83
N ASN A 78 -3.53 -13.04 38.36
CA ASN A 78 -4.05 -13.89 39.41
C ASN A 78 -4.66 -15.18 38.81
N PRO A 79 -4.12 -16.37 39.16
CA PRO A 79 -4.65 -17.63 38.66
C PRO A 79 -6.08 -17.91 39.14
N TYR A 80 -6.49 -17.39 40.30
CA TYR A 80 -7.87 -17.51 40.78
C TYR A 80 -8.83 -16.69 39.92
N ALA A 81 -8.44 -15.49 39.49
CA ALA A 81 -9.23 -14.68 38.56
C ALA A 81 -9.39 -15.37 37.19
N CYS A 82 -8.32 -15.99 36.69
CA CYS A 82 -8.38 -16.82 35.48
C CYS A 82 -9.41 -17.96 35.61
N TYR A 83 -9.40 -18.67 36.74
CA TYR A 83 -10.34 -19.75 37.01
C TYR A 83 -11.79 -19.24 37.16
N SER A 84 -11.97 -18.15 37.90
CA SER A 84 -13.25 -17.49 38.14
C SER A 84 -13.89 -16.98 36.84
N THR A 85 -13.10 -16.36 35.98
CA THR A 85 -13.55 -15.90 34.66
C THR A 85 -14.09 -17.06 33.82
N LYS A 86 -13.41 -18.22 33.84
CA LYS A 86 -13.90 -19.44 33.17
C LYS A 86 -15.26 -19.88 33.70
N ARG A 87 -15.42 -19.90 35.02
CA ARG A 87 -16.66 -20.33 35.69
C ARG A 87 -17.81 -19.39 35.35
N THR A 88 -17.59 -18.08 35.38
CA THR A 88 -18.60 -17.07 34.99
C THR A 88 -19.04 -17.24 33.54
N PHE A 89 -18.09 -17.47 32.63
CA PHE A 89 -18.37 -17.70 31.21
C PHE A 89 -19.17 -18.99 30.98
N GLN A 90 -18.91 -20.03 31.79
CA GLN A 90 -19.65 -21.29 31.73
C GLN A 90 -21.05 -21.16 32.33
N GLN A 91 -21.18 -20.56 33.52
CA GLN A 91 -22.44 -20.34 34.23
C GLN A 91 -23.47 -19.59 33.36
N ASN A 92 -22.99 -18.67 32.53
CA ASN A 92 -23.84 -17.86 31.65
C ASN A 92 -24.08 -18.48 30.26
N ASN A 93 -23.65 -19.72 30.02
CA ASN A 93 -23.83 -20.47 28.76
C ASN A 93 -23.29 -19.78 27.50
N VAL A 94 -22.35 -18.83 27.64
CA VAL A 94 -21.76 -18.12 26.49
C VAL A 94 -20.68 -18.95 25.76
N HIS A 95 -20.13 -19.97 26.45
CA HIS A 95 -19.14 -20.92 25.91
C HIS A 95 -19.65 -21.79 24.75
N GLU A 96 -20.96 -21.93 24.59
CA GLU A 96 -21.56 -22.70 23.48
C GLU A 96 -21.43 -21.94 22.14
N LYS A 97 -21.36 -20.61 22.18
CA LYS A 97 -21.35 -19.73 21.01
C LYS A 97 -19.99 -19.10 20.75
N HIS A 98 -19.19 -18.85 21.79
CA HIS A 98 -17.94 -18.10 21.71
C HIS A 98 -16.75 -18.89 22.27
N CYS A 99 -15.58 -18.66 21.70
CA CYS A 99 -14.34 -19.29 22.15
C CYS A 99 -13.65 -18.40 23.18
N LEU A 100 -13.42 -18.90 24.40
CA LEU A 100 -12.69 -18.19 25.45
C LEU A 100 -11.29 -18.77 25.64
N ASN A 101 -10.28 -17.92 25.51
CA ASN A 101 -8.88 -18.20 25.77
C ASN A 101 -8.43 -17.46 27.03
N ILE A 102 -8.16 -18.22 28.09
CA ILE A 102 -7.72 -17.66 29.38
C ILE A 102 -6.21 -17.82 29.48
N ILE A 103 -5.50 -16.72 29.78
CA ILE A 103 -4.04 -16.72 29.83
C ILE A 103 -3.60 -15.99 31.08
N GLN A 104 -2.87 -16.69 31.96
CA GLN A 104 -2.27 -16.07 33.13
C GLN A 104 -1.01 -15.31 32.72
N CYS A 105 -1.07 -13.97 32.71
CA CYS A 105 0.06 -13.12 32.33
C CYS A 105 -0.06 -11.69 32.86
N ASN A 106 1.05 -10.96 32.86
CA ASN A 106 1.07 -9.53 33.15
C ASN A 106 0.63 -8.74 31.90
N LEU A 107 -0.58 -8.17 31.93
CA LEU A 107 -1.22 -7.58 30.75
C LEU A 107 -1.06 -8.51 29.53
N ALA A 108 -0.82 -7.98 28.33
CA ALA A 108 -0.68 -8.76 27.11
C ALA A 108 0.78 -9.04 26.73
N ASP A 109 1.75 -8.96 27.65
CA ASP A 109 3.18 -9.19 27.37
C ASP A 109 3.47 -10.39 26.43
N PRO A 110 2.89 -11.60 26.63
CA PRO A 110 3.14 -12.74 25.73
C PRO A 110 2.32 -12.75 24.43
N LEU A 111 1.37 -11.81 24.27
CA LEU A 111 0.42 -11.74 23.17
C LEU A 111 0.67 -10.59 22.20
N ILE A 112 1.40 -9.54 22.64
CA ILE A 112 1.63 -8.30 21.87
C ILE A 112 2.01 -8.57 20.41
N ASP A 113 3.02 -9.40 20.16
CA ASP A 113 3.50 -9.64 18.79
C ASP A 113 2.54 -10.52 17.97
N ARG A 114 1.79 -11.41 18.61
CA ARG A 114 0.87 -12.36 17.94
C ARG A 114 -0.45 -11.70 17.54
N LEU A 115 -0.92 -10.81 18.41
CA LEU A 115 -2.20 -10.09 18.29
C LEU A 115 -2.01 -8.64 17.83
N SER A 116 -0.82 -8.26 17.37
CA SER A 116 -0.56 -6.90 16.89
C SER A 116 -1.51 -6.51 15.76
N SER A 117 -2.21 -5.38 15.96
CA SER A 117 -3.23 -4.82 15.07
C SER A 117 -4.40 -5.75 14.72
N LYS A 118 -4.80 -6.64 15.63
CA LYS A 118 -5.87 -7.63 15.41
C LYS A 118 -7.04 -7.56 16.39
N VAL A 119 -6.90 -6.88 17.52
CA VAL A 119 -7.92 -6.86 18.57
C VAL A 119 -8.97 -5.79 18.29
N ASP A 120 -10.24 -6.16 18.24
CA ASP A 120 -11.34 -5.27 17.85
C ASP A 120 -12.00 -4.56 19.04
N LEU A 121 -11.92 -5.15 20.23
CA LEU A 121 -12.44 -4.58 21.45
C LEU A 121 -11.51 -4.92 22.61
N ILE A 122 -10.99 -3.91 23.29
CA ILE A 122 -10.21 -4.04 24.52
C ILE A 122 -11.04 -3.47 25.68
N LEU A 123 -11.19 -4.26 26.74
CA LEU A 123 -11.84 -3.88 27.98
C LEU A 123 -10.80 -3.80 29.10
N PHE A 124 -10.87 -2.77 29.93
CA PHE A 124 -9.96 -2.64 31.06
C PHE A 124 -10.60 -1.91 32.24
N ASN A 125 -10.64 -2.57 33.39
CA ASN A 125 -10.92 -1.95 34.67
C ASN A 125 -9.63 -1.89 35.51
N PRO A 126 -8.85 -0.80 35.44
CA PRO A 126 -7.53 -0.74 36.06
C PRO A 126 -7.50 -0.90 37.58
N PRO A 127 -6.38 -1.37 38.15
CA PRO A 127 -6.07 -1.19 39.56
C PRO A 127 -5.75 0.28 39.85
N TYR A 128 -6.57 0.94 40.67
CA TYR A 128 -6.45 2.37 40.95
C TYR A 128 -5.67 2.74 42.22
N VAL A 129 -5.39 1.77 43.09
CA VAL A 129 -4.87 2.08 44.43
C VAL A 129 -3.37 2.31 44.36
N PRO A 130 -2.86 3.51 44.72
CA PRO A 130 -1.42 3.76 44.79
C PRO A 130 -0.79 2.81 45.81
N THR A 131 0.08 1.93 45.33
CA THR A 131 0.69 0.87 46.15
C THR A 131 2.13 0.68 45.72
N GLU A 132 3.09 0.81 46.64
CA GLU A 132 4.50 0.51 46.33
C GLU A 132 4.71 -1.00 46.21
N THR A 133 5.43 -1.45 45.17
CA THR A 133 5.65 -2.87 44.86
C THR A 133 6.38 -3.65 45.96
N SER A 134 7.02 -2.97 46.91
CA SER A 134 7.66 -3.56 48.10
C SER A 134 6.69 -3.95 49.22
N ASP A 135 5.48 -3.39 49.24
CA ASP A 135 4.53 -3.57 50.35
C ASP A 135 3.52 -4.71 50.12
N VAL A 136 3.54 -5.31 48.93
CA VAL A 136 2.52 -6.28 48.50
C VAL A 136 2.92 -7.71 48.89
N LYS A 137 2.26 -8.25 49.92
CA LYS A 137 2.56 -9.60 50.45
C LYS A 137 1.62 -10.67 49.87
N GLU A 138 0.38 -10.31 49.52
CA GLU A 138 -0.62 -11.25 49.03
C GLU A 138 -0.91 -11.10 47.52
N VAL A 139 -1.36 -12.19 46.89
CA VAL A 139 -1.65 -12.22 45.44
C VAL A 139 -2.83 -11.32 45.08
N ILE A 140 -3.81 -11.16 45.99
CA ILE A 140 -4.98 -10.30 45.79
C ILE A 140 -4.63 -8.80 45.89
N GLU A 141 -3.66 -8.43 46.72
CA GLU A 141 -3.20 -7.04 46.81
C GLU A 141 -2.54 -6.59 45.49
N ARG A 142 -1.92 -7.52 44.75
CA ARG A 142 -1.37 -7.25 43.41
C ARG A 142 -2.45 -6.93 42.37
N THR A 143 -3.71 -7.30 42.60
CA THR A 143 -4.80 -7.03 41.66
C THR A 143 -5.36 -5.62 41.77
N TYR A 144 -5.04 -4.88 42.84
CA TYR A 144 -5.43 -3.45 43.00
C TYR A 144 -4.24 -2.48 43.04
N ALA A 145 -3.01 -3.00 43.03
CA ALA A 145 -1.79 -2.19 43.07
C ALA A 145 -1.54 -1.46 41.73
N GLY A 146 -1.77 -0.15 41.70
CA GLY A 146 -1.58 0.70 40.51
C GLY A 146 -0.17 1.35 40.38
N GLY A 147 0.79 0.97 41.24
CA GLY A 147 2.12 1.59 41.31
C GLY A 147 2.18 2.84 42.20
N LYS A 148 3.30 3.56 42.21
CA LYS A 148 3.54 4.68 43.15
C LYS A 148 2.53 5.83 43.03
N GLN A 149 1.96 5.99 41.84
CA GLN A 149 0.99 7.04 41.52
C GLN A 149 -0.38 6.46 41.09
N GLY A 150 -0.59 5.15 41.16
CA GLY A 150 -1.84 4.52 40.70
C GLY A 150 -2.04 4.44 39.18
N ILE A 151 -1.09 4.95 38.37
CA ILE A 151 -1.21 5.08 36.91
C ILE A 151 -0.24 4.20 36.10
N GLU A 152 0.74 3.53 36.72
CA GLU A 152 1.80 2.82 35.98
C GLU A 152 1.24 1.67 35.13
N VAL A 153 0.28 0.93 35.69
CA VAL A 153 -0.41 -0.16 34.98
C VAL A 153 -1.26 0.41 33.85
N ILE A 154 -1.86 1.59 34.05
CA ILE A 154 -2.66 2.29 33.04
C ILE A 154 -1.79 2.71 31.85
N GLU A 155 -0.64 3.32 32.10
CA GLU A 155 0.29 3.74 31.04
C GLU A 155 0.77 2.55 30.21
N LYS A 156 1.15 1.44 30.87
CA LYS A 156 1.56 0.21 30.19
C LYS A 156 0.41 -0.43 29.41
N ALA A 157 -0.82 -0.44 29.95
CA ALA A 157 -1.99 -0.97 29.27
C ALA A 157 -2.36 -0.16 28.03
N ILE A 158 -2.28 1.18 28.11
CA ILE A 158 -2.44 2.08 26.96
C ILE A 158 -1.36 1.75 25.92
N GLU A 159 -0.07 1.72 26.27
CA GLU A 159 0.99 1.41 25.32
C GLU A 159 0.73 0.08 24.58
N GLN A 160 0.32 -0.97 25.30
CA GLN A 160 0.00 -2.26 24.70
C GLN A 160 -1.26 -2.24 23.84
N ALA A 161 -2.32 -1.56 24.28
CA ALA A 161 -3.53 -1.38 23.50
C ALA A 161 -3.22 -0.73 22.14
N SER A 162 -2.30 0.23 22.08
CA SER A 162 -1.91 0.89 20.81
C SER A 162 -1.35 -0.10 19.78
N ARG A 163 -0.63 -1.12 20.25
CA ARG A 163 -0.02 -2.15 19.40
C ARG A 163 -1.00 -3.25 19.02
N LEU A 164 -2.02 -3.48 19.85
CA LEU A 164 -2.96 -4.60 19.73
C LEU A 164 -4.21 -4.24 18.91
N LEU A 165 -4.71 -3.00 19.03
CA LEU A 165 -5.97 -2.57 18.41
C LEU A 165 -5.91 -2.68 16.89
N SER A 166 -6.95 -3.27 16.30
CA SER A 166 -7.17 -3.28 14.86
C SER A 166 -7.50 -1.87 14.35
N SER A 167 -7.52 -1.67 13.03
CA SER A 167 -7.87 -0.36 12.43
C SER A 167 -9.29 0.12 12.74
N LYS A 168 -10.14 -0.74 13.31
CA LYS A 168 -11.49 -0.42 13.80
C LYS A 168 -11.64 -0.66 15.30
N GLY A 169 -10.55 -0.99 15.99
CA GLY A 169 -10.54 -1.40 17.38
C GLY A 169 -11.07 -0.30 18.30
N LEU A 170 -11.77 -0.71 19.34
CA LEU A 170 -12.21 0.16 20.43
C LEU A 170 -11.51 -0.24 21.72
N PHE A 171 -11.10 0.75 22.51
CA PHE A 171 -10.56 0.53 23.85
C PHE A 171 -11.43 1.24 24.87
N TYR A 172 -12.07 0.47 25.74
CA TYR A 172 -12.85 0.98 26.87
C TYR A 172 -12.07 0.77 28.16
N MET A 173 -11.92 1.86 28.91
CA MET A 173 -11.23 1.88 30.18
C MET A 173 -12.00 2.74 31.18
N VAL A 174 -12.13 2.28 32.41
CA VAL A 174 -12.64 3.11 33.51
C VAL A 174 -11.49 3.97 34.04
N GLY A 175 -11.74 5.26 34.25
CA GLY A 175 -10.77 6.20 34.80
C GLY A 175 -11.33 6.93 36.02
N LEU A 176 -10.45 7.31 36.94
CA LEU A 176 -10.77 8.19 38.07
C LEU A 176 -10.30 9.62 37.76
N GLU A 177 -11.02 10.62 38.27
CA GLU A 177 -10.67 12.04 38.11
C GLU A 177 -9.28 12.37 38.63
N GLU A 178 -8.86 11.65 39.67
CA GLU A 178 -7.54 11.73 40.31
C GLU A 178 -6.38 11.25 39.40
N ASN A 179 -6.67 10.49 38.33
CA ASN A 179 -5.67 9.95 37.41
C ASN A 179 -5.25 10.90 36.27
N ASN A 180 -5.64 12.19 36.34
CA ASN A 180 -5.36 13.21 35.34
C ASN A 180 -5.82 12.80 33.93
N PHE A 181 -7.14 12.90 33.70
CA PHE A 181 -7.79 12.54 32.44
C PHE A 181 -7.19 13.21 31.19
N ASP A 182 -6.65 14.42 31.32
CA ASP A 182 -6.05 15.14 30.19
C ASP A 182 -4.76 14.45 29.72
N LYS A 183 -3.91 13.99 30.66
CA LYS A 183 -2.71 13.21 30.35
C LYS A 183 -3.07 11.87 29.68
N LEU A 184 -4.10 11.20 30.16
CA LEU A 184 -4.58 9.93 29.59
C LEU A 184 -5.16 10.13 28.17
N LYS A 185 -5.89 11.23 27.94
CA LYS A 185 -6.36 11.60 26.60
C LYS A 185 -5.22 11.94 25.65
N GLU A 186 -4.18 12.64 26.12
CA GLU A 186 -3.01 12.97 25.31
C GLU A 186 -2.23 11.71 24.90
N LEU A 187 -2.01 10.78 25.84
CA LEU A 187 -1.46 9.45 25.55
C LEU A 187 -2.32 8.68 24.55
N ALA A 188 -3.65 8.69 24.74
CA ALA A 188 -4.58 8.03 23.83
C ALA A 188 -4.57 8.63 22.41
N ASN A 189 -4.41 9.95 22.29
CA ASN A 189 -4.31 10.62 21.01
C ASN A 189 -2.97 10.33 20.30
N GLN A 190 -1.87 10.20 21.06
CA GLN A 190 -0.57 9.77 20.51
C GLN A 190 -0.62 8.34 19.92
N MET A 191 -1.53 7.47 20.39
CA MET A 191 -1.74 6.12 19.84
C MET A 191 -2.21 6.13 18.37
N ASN A 192 -2.80 7.22 17.90
CA ASN A 192 -3.48 7.30 16.59
C ASN A 192 -2.60 7.81 15.44
N ASP A 193 -1.37 8.27 15.69
CA ASP A 193 -0.82 9.39 14.91
C ASP A 193 0.41 9.13 14.03
N SER A 194 0.84 7.89 13.80
CA SER A 194 1.76 7.67 12.69
C SER A 194 0.96 7.60 11.37
N LEU A 195 0.93 8.70 10.62
CA LEU A 195 0.42 8.75 9.24
C LEU A 195 0.92 7.55 8.42
N PHE A 196 2.16 7.13 8.68
CA PHE A 196 2.79 5.96 8.07
C PHE A 196 2.05 4.64 8.39
N SER A 197 1.69 4.35 9.64
CA SER A 197 0.95 3.13 10.01
C SER A 197 -0.48 3.14 9.46
N ARG A 198 -1.14 4.30 9.44
CA ARG A 198 -2.44 4.48 8.77
C ARG A 198 -2.34 4.20 7.27
N VAL A 199 -1.28 4.65 6.61
CA VAL A 199 -1.05 4.38 5.20
C VAL A 199 -0.72 2.90 4.96
N LEU A 200 0.18 2.28 5.74
CA LEU A 200 0.52 0.88 5.57
C LEU A 200 -0.67 -0.06 5.77
N SER A 201 -1.55 0.23 6.74
CA SER A 201 -2.73 -0.61 6.99
C SER A 201 -3.76 -0.58 5.84
N THR A 202 -3.73 0.44 4.98
CA THR A 202 -4.58 0.48 3.77
C THR A 202 -4.03 -0.35 2.61
N ILE A 203 -2.76 -0.73 2.62
CA ILE A 203 -2.11 -1.43 1.51
C ILE A 203 -2.39 -2.93 1.61
N GLN A 204 -3.06 -3.48 0.59
CA GLN A 204 -3.21 -4.93 0.45
C GLN A 204 -1.88 -5.58 0.03
N TYR A 205 -1.05 -5.92 1.02
CA TYR A 205 0.34 -6.37 0.84
C TYR A 205 0.48 -7.52 -0.17
N HIS A 206 -0.41 -8.52 -0.12
CA HIS A 206 -0.39 -9.66 -1.04
C HIS A 206 -0.54 -9.25 -2.52
N GLN A 207 -1.49 -8.36 -2.81
CA GLN A 207 -1.72 -7.86 -4.17
C GLN A 207 -0.59 -6.95 -4.62
N PHE A 208 -0.06 -6.15 -3.68
CA PHE A 208 1.08 -5.27 -3.95
C PHE A 208 2.31 -6.06 -4.36
N ILE A 209 2.73 -7.07 -3.58
CA ILE A 209 3.89 -7.91 -3.90
C ILE A 209 3.67 -8.61 -5.24
N ALA A 210 2.52 -9.27 -5.43
CA ALA A 210 2.22 -9.98 -6.65
C ALA A 210 2.29 -9.05 -7.88
N GLY A 211 1.73 -7.84 -7.77
CA GLY A 211 1.79 -6.82 -8.82
C GLY A 211 3.21 -6.33 -9.11
N LEU A 212 3.97 -6.06 -8.04
CA LEU A 212 5.35 -5.60 -8.12
C LEU A 212 6.24 -6.60 -8.85
N PHE A 213 6.24 -7.87 -8.39
CA PHE A 213 7.06 -8.90 -9.00
C PHE A 213 6.59 -9.27 -10.40
N GLY A 214 5.27 -9.29 -10.65
CA GLY A 214 4.74 -9.50 -12.00
C GLY A 214 5.24 -8.44 -12.98
N GLY A 215 5.27 -7.17 -12.56
CA GLY A 215 5.82 -6.06 -13.34
C GLY A 215 7.34 -6.15 -13.55
N ILE A 216 8.09 -6.54 -12.51
CA ILE A 216 9.56 -6.71 -12.58
C ILE A 216 9.93 -7.85 -13.54
N ILE A 217 9.32 -9.03 -13.39
CA ILE A 217 9.59 -10.20 -14.24
C ILE A 217 9.30 -9.86 -15.70
N SER A 218 8.13 -9.28 -15.98
CA SER A 218 7.76 -8.82 -17.33
C SER A 218 8.76 -7.82 -17.90
N SER A 219 9.27 -6.91 -17.08
CA SER A 219 10.26 -5.89 -17.48
C SER A 219 11.64 -6.47 -17.78
N ILE A 220 12.04 -7.56 -17.10
CA ILE A 220 13.31 -8.26 -17.35
C ILE A 220 13.19 -9.06 -18.65
N VAL A 221 12.14 -9.87 -18.79
CA VAL A 221 11.96 -10.75 -19.97
C VAL A 221 11.85 -9.94 -21.25
N LEU A 222 11.16 -8.79 -21.20
CA LEU A 222 10.89 -7.98 -22.38
C LEU A 222 11.82 -6.76 -22.52
N HIS A 223 12.88 -6.69 -21.73
CA HIS A 223 13.85 -5.61 -21.84
C HIS A 223 14.47 -5.44 -23.25
N PRO A 224 14.76 -6.52 -24.02
CA PRO A 224 15.28 -6.37 -25.38
C PRO A 224 14.36 -5.54 -26.30
N PHE A 225 13.04 -5.63 -26.12
CA PHE A 225 12.06 -4.83 -26.89
C PHE A 225 12.12 -3.36 -26.49
N ASP A 226 12.30 -3.07 -25.20
CA ASP A 226 12.45 -1.70 -24.68
C ASP A 226 13.72 -1.03 -25.20
N LEU A 227 14.83 -1.77 -25.17
CA LEU A 227 16.11 -1.28 -25.68
C LEU A 227 15.98 -0.86 -27.15
N ILE A 228 15.39 -1.73 -27.98
CA ILE A 228 15.23 -1.46 -29.41
C ILE A 228 14.25 -0.32 -29.65
N LYS A 229 13.14 -0.27 -28.90
CA LYS A 229 12.22 0.87 -28.96
C LYS A 229 12.96 2.19 -28.72
N ILE A 230 13.73 2.29 -27.65
CA ILE A 230 14.47 3.52 -27.28
C ILE A 230 15.46 3.90 -28.39
N ARG A 231 16.22 2.93 -28.91
CA ARG A 231 17.16 3.17 -30.01
C ARG A 231 16.47 3.68 -31.26
N PHE A 232 15.33 3.09 -31.64
CA PHE A 232 14.56 3.55 -32.81
C PHE A 232 13.97 4.95 -32.61
N GLN A 233 13.51 5.29 -31.40
CA GLN A 233 12.92 6.60 -31.09
C GLN A 233 13.89 7.76 -31.26
N VAL A 234 15.18 7.53 -30.99
CA VAL A 234 16.22 8.55 -31.18
C VAL A 234 16.90 8.48 -32.55
N THR A 235 16.76 7.41 -33.32
CA THR A 235 17.35 7.36 -34.68
C THR A 235 16.74 8.46 -35.54
N GLU A 236 17.57 9.40 -36.00
CA GLU A 236 17.14 10.46 -36.91
C GLU A 236 17.10 9.94 -38.36
N SER A 237 16.08 10.35 -39.13
CA SER A 237 16.02 9.99 -40.56
C SER A 237 16.92 10.93 -41.36
N LYS A 238 17.55 10.41 -42.41
CA LYS A 238 18.46 11.17 -43.28
C LYS A 238 17.79 12.44 -43.83
N THR A 239 18.45 13.58 -43.68
CA THR A 239 18.11 14.83 -44.39
C THR A 239 18.48 14.77 -45.88
N ASN A 240 19.55 14.07 -46.25
CA ASN A 240 19.94 13.82 -47.65
C ASN A 240 20.42 12.38 -47.89
N LYS A 241 20.21 11.83 -49.10
CA LYS A 241 20.73 10.50 -49.51
C LYS A 241 22.26 10.38 -49.37
N ASN A 242 22.98 11.51 -49.41
CA ASN A 242 24.43 11.61 -49.34
C ASN A 242 24.99 11.92 -47.93
N ASP A 243 24.12 12.25 -46.95
CA ASP A 243 24.57 12.47 -45.58
C ASP A 243 24.92 11.12 -44.95
N ARG A 244 26.16 11.00 -44.46
CA ARG A 244 26.56 9.87 -43.62
C ARG A 244 25.68 9.89 -42.37
N PRO A 245 25.22 8.72 -41.86
CA PRO A 245 24.58 8.68 -40.54
C PRO A 245 25.51 9.37 -39.54
N LEU A 246 24.95 10.07 -38.55
CA LEU A 246 25.73 10.60 -37.42
C LEU A 246 26.74 9.54 -37.00
N PRO A 247 28.05 9.82 -36.99
CA PRO A 247 29.09 8.79 -36.94
C PRO A 247 29.05 7.92 -35.68
N TYR A 248 28.21 8.30 -34.71
CA TYR A 248 28.07 7.73 -33.39
C TYR A 248 26.95 6.68 -33.27
N ARG A 249 25.96 6.63 -34.18
CA ARG A 249 24.76 5.78 -34.04
C ARG A 249 24.69 4.64 -35.08
N PRO A 250 24.43 3.39 -34.66
CA PRO A 250 24.17 2.28 -35.58
C PRO A 250 22.83 2.44 -36.28
N TYR A 251 22.80 2.17 -37.59
CA TYR A 251 21.58 2.13 -38.39
C TYR A 251 21.00 0.70 -38.40
N TYR A 252 19.70 0.59 -38.16
CA TYR A 252 18.97 -0.69 -38.19
C TYR A 252 17.87 -0.63 -39.24
N LYS A 253 17.76 -1.64 -40.09
CA LYS A 253 16.72 -1.69 -41.14
C LYS A 253 15.33 -2.01 -40.57
N ASN A 254 15.29 -2.94 -39.62
CA ASN A 254 14.06 -3.42 -38.99
C ASN A 254 14.36 -3.99 -37.60
N PHE A 255 13.31 -4.38 -36.89
CA PHE A 255 13.42 -4.90 -35.52
C PHE A 255 14.36 -6.12 -35.40
N PHE A 256 14.23 -7.09 -36.30
CA PHE A 256 15.06 -8.31 -36.28
C PHE A 256 16.52 -8.04 -36.65
N ASP A 257 16.75 -7.11 -37.58
CA ASP A 257 18.09 -6.62 -37.93
C ASP A 257 18.75 -5.94 -36.72
N ALA A 258 17.99 -5.17 -35.94
CA ALA A 258 18.47 -4.57 -34.69
C ALA A 258 18.83 -5.62 -33.64
N LEU A 259 17.94 -6.57 -33.37
CA LEU A 259 18.22 -7.70 -32.46
C LEU A 259 19.49 -8.44 -32.85
N ARG A 260 19.59 -8.84 -34.13
CA ARG A 260 20.72 -9.60 -34.67
C ARG A 260 22.02 -8.80 -34.60
N SER A 261 21.97 -7.51 -34.93
CA SER A 261 23.15 -6.64 -34.93
C SER A 261 23.69 -6.42 -33.52
N ILE A 262 22.80 -6.14 -32.55
CA ILE A 262 23.18 -5.94 -31.14
C ILE A 262 23.76 -7.23 -30.56
N TYR A 263 23.11 -8.38 -30.81
CA TYR A 263 23.59 -9.67 -30.35
C TYR A 263 24.96 -10.03 -30.95
N ARG A 264 25.19 -9.72 -32.23
CA ARG A 264 26.51 -9.94 -32.87
C ARG A 264 27.61 -9.03 -32.31
N GLU A 265 27.28 -7.81 -31.87
CA GLU A 265 28.26 -6.83 -31.38
C GLU A 265 28.63 -7.05 -29.90
N LYS A 266 27.65 -7.32 -29.02
CA LYS A 266 27.83 -7.40 -27.56
C LYS A 266 27.19 -8.63 -26.91
N GLY A 267 26.68 -9.58 -27.68
CA GLY A 267 25.98 -10.76 -27.15
C GLY A 267 24.72 -10.42 -26.36
N LEU A 268 24.38 -11.27 -25.39
CA LEU A 268 23.22 -11.07 -24.52
C LEU A 268 23.35 -9.82 -23.64
N GLN A 269 24.57 -9.49 -23.20
CA GLN A 269 24.80 -8.30 -22.37
C GLN A 269 24.36 -7.02 -23.08
N GLY A 270 24.58 -6.93 -24.40
CA GLY A 270 24.12 -5.81 -25.21
C GLY A 270 22.61 -5.63 -25.25
N LEU A 271 21.84 -6.73 -25.24
CA LEU A 271 20.38 -6.70 -25.23
C LEU A 271 19.77 -6.28 -23.88
N TYR A 272 20.59 -6.28 -22.83
CA TYR A 272 20.21 -5.97 -21.45
C TYR A 272 20.80 -4.64 -20.93
N GLU A 273 21.33 -3.80 -21.82
CA GLU A 273 21.83 -2.47 -21.48
C GLU A 273 20.72 -1.55 -20.97
N GLY A 274 20.81 -1.16 -19.70
CA GLY A 274 19.78 -0.36 -19.04
C GLY A 274 18.68 -1.18 -18.33
N VAL A 275 18.84 -2.49 -18.20
CA VAL A 275 17.87 -3.32 -17.46
C VAL A 275 17.80 -2.96 -15.98
N THR A 276 18.92 -2.66 -15.33
CA THR A 276 18.97 -2.30 -13.90
C THR A 276 18.10 -1.07 -13.58
N PRO A 277 18.29 0.11 -14.23
CA PRO A 277 17.41 1.25 -13.98
C PRO A 277 15.96 0.98 -14.43
N ASN A 278 15.71 0.08 -15.39
CA ASN A 278 14.36 -0.32 -15.74
C ASN A 278 13.66 -1.07 -14.59
N VAL A 279 14.33 -2.05 -13.99
CA VAL A 279 13.78 -2.85 -12.87
C VAL A 279 13.58 -1.98 -11.63
N VAL A 280 14.65 -1.26 -11.23
CA VAL A 280 14.61 -0.37 -10.06
C VAL A 280 13.57 0.74 -10.25
N GLY A 281 13.54 1.35 -11.44
CA GLY A 281 12.59 2.41 -11.77
C GLY A 281 11.13 1.95 -11.71
N ASN A 282 10.81 0.79 -12.29
CA ASN A 282 9.45 0.24 -12.20
C ASN A 282 9.05 -0.09 -10.76
N GLY A 283 9.94 -0.70 -9.99
CA GLY A 283 9.65 -1.06 -8.59
C GLY A 283 9.41 0.17 -7.70
N ILE A 284 10.32 1.15 -7.77
CA ILE A 284 10.20 2.41 -7.01
C ILE A 284 8.96 3.19 -7.45
N SER A 285 8.66 3.24 -8.76
CA SER A 285 7.49 3.96 -9.27
C SER A 285 6.19 3.39 -8.71
N TRP A 286 6.03 2.06 -8.70
CA TRP A 286 4.83 1.42 -8.12
C TRP A 286 4.72 1.64 -6.62
N GLY A 287 5.82 1.49 -5.87
CA GLY A 287 5.85 1.73 -4.43
C GLY A 287 5.51 3.17 -4.07
N LEU A 288 6.15 4.14 -4.73
CA LEU A 288 5.87 5.57 -4.52
C LEU A 288 4.44 5.93 -4.91
N TYR A 289 3.95 5.45 -6.06
CA TYR A 289 2.59 5.70 -6.50
C TYR A 289 1.57 5.26 -5.45
N LEU A 290 1.69 4.02 -4.96
CA LEU A 290 0.78 3.48 -3.96
C LEU A 290 0.91 4.19 -2.61
N PHE A 291 2.13 4.50 -2.18
CA PHE A 291 2.34 5.24 -0.95
C PHE A 291 1.70 6.63 -1.01
N ILE A 292 1.98 7.39 -2.07
CA ILE A 292 1.44 8.74 -2.28
C ILE A 292 -0.08 8.69 -2.42
N TYR A 293 -0.61 7.77 -3.23
CA TYR A 293 -2.06 7.62 -3.43
C TYR A 293 -2.80 7.33 -2.12
N ASN A 294 -2.30 6.37 -1.33
CA ASN A 294 -2.91 6.04 -0.04
C ASN A 294 -2.73 7.16 0.99
N THR A 295 -1.59 7.87 0.96
CA THR A 295 -1.40 9.07 1.80
C THR A 295 -2.44 10.14 1.48
N ILE A 296 -2.67 10.44 0.20
CA ILE A 296 -3.69 11.39 -0.22
C ILE A 296 -5.08 10.94 0.24
N ILE A 297 -5.42 9.65 0.14
CA ILE A 297 -6.69 9.13 0.62
C ILE A 297 -6.82 9.32 2.14
N VAL A 298 -5.82 8.91 2.92
CA VAL A 298 -5.84 8.98 4.39
C VAL A 298 -5.98 10.42 4.89
N LEU A 299 -5.31 11.37 4.24
CA LEU A 299 -5.39 12.80 4.57
C LEU A 299 -6.74 13.43 4.22
N ASN A 300 -7.48 12.88 3.24
CA ASN A 300 -8.76 13.42 2.77
C ASN A 300 -9.96 12.58 3.23
N ASN A 301 -9.77 11.66 4.19
CA ASN A 301 -10.78 10.70 4.61
C ASN A 301 -11.78 11.32 5.62
N ASP A 302 -12.50 12.35 5.19
CA ASP A 302 -13.71 12.83 5.87
C ASP A 302 -14.86 11.86 5.58
N GLN A 303 -15.32 11.14 6.61
CA GLN A 303 -16.33 10.08 6.48
C GLN A 303 -17.68 10.57 5.90
N ASP A 304 -17.97 11.87 5.93
CA ASP A 304 -19.25 12.45 5.50
C ASP A 304 -19.37 12.80 3.99
N LYS A 305 -18.27 12.87 3.23
CA LYS A 305 -18.32 13.29 1.80
C LYS A 305 -18.39 12.13 0.79
N MET A 306 -18.34 10.88 1.24
CA MET A 306 -17.90 9.74 0.41
C MET A 306 -18.98 8.83 -0.20
N LYS A 307 -20.25 9.22 -0.27
CA LYS A 307 -21.28 8.35 -0.91
C LYS A 307 -21.63 8.67 -2.37
N ASN A 308 -21.50 9.92 -2.85
CA ASN A 308 -21.93 10.27 -4.22
C ASN A 308 -20.86 10.92 -5.13
N LEU A 309 -19.72 11.40 -4.61
CA LEU A 309 -18.63 12.04 -5.39
C LEU A 309 -17.35 11.18 -5.56
N THR A 310 -17.43 9.90 -5.22
CA THR A 310 -16.28 9.00 -5.02
C THR A 310 -15.40 8.78 -6.25
N PHE A 311 -15.95 8.80 -7.46
CA PHE A 311 -15.17 8.54 -8.67
C PHE A 311 -14.25 9.72 -9.04
N TYR A 312 -14.77 10.94 -9.06
CA TYR A 312 -14.02 12.13 -9.47
C TYR A 312 -12.82 12.40 -8.56
N TYR A 313 -13.01 12.31 -7.24
CA TYR A 313 -11.93 12.46 -6.28
C TYR A 313 -10.87 11.36 -6.45
N ARG A 314 -11.25 10.11 -6.72
CA ARG A 314 -10.30 9.03 -7.00
C ARG A 314 -9.46 9.30 -8.26
N VAL A 315 -10.06 9.86 -9.32
CA VAL A 315 -9.33 10.26 -10.53
C VAL A 315 -8.35 11.41 -10.22
N ILE A 316 -8.76 12.41 -9.45
CA ILE A 316 -7.89 13.53 -9.05
C ILE A 316 -6.71 13.02 -8.20
N TYR A 317 -6.98 12.20 -7.18
CA TYR A 317 -5.95 11.67 -6.28
C TYR A 317 -4.99 10.73 -7.01
N SER A 318 -5.49 9.86 -7.90
CA SER A 318 -4.64 9.01 -8.72
C SER A 318 -3.78 9.81 -9.70
N THR A 319 -4.31 10.89 -10.28
CA THR A 319 -3.55 11.79 -11.17
C THR A 319 -2.48 12.55 -10.39
N ALA A 320 -2.81 13.10 -9.21
CA ALA A 320 -1.87 13.79 -8.33
C ALA A 320 -0.74 12.85 -7.87
N ALA A 321 -1.07 11.62 -7.47
CA ALA A 321 -0.08 10.60 -7.13
C ALA A 321 0.83 10.26 -8.31
N GLY A 322 0.27 10.14 -9.53
CA GLY A 322 1.02 9.90 -10.76
C GLY A 322 1.99 11.04 -11.09
N LEU A 323 1.55 12.29 -10.98
CA LEU A 323 2.37 13.48 -11.20
C LEU A 323 3.58 13.52 -10.26
N LEU A 324 3.34 13.35 -8.95
CA LEU A 324 4.41 13.37 -7.95
C LEU A 324 5.37 12.19 -8.14
N THR A 325 4.85 11.01 -8.47
CA THR A 325 5.67 9.83 -8.77
C THR A 325 6.61 10.09 -9.95
N ILE A 326 6.12 10.71 -11.03
CA ILE A 326 6.96 11.03 -12.20
C ILE A 326 8.02 12.08 -11.84
N ILE A 327 7.69 13.12 -11.07
CA ILE A 327 8.66 14.11 -10.60
C ILE A 327 9.80 13.44 -9.83
N LEU A 328 9.47 12.50 -8.93
CA LEU A 328 10.47 11.79 -8.12
C LEU A 328 11.28 10.76 -8.92
N THR A 329 10.66 10.09 -9.88
CA THR A 329 11.28 8.96 -10.62
C THR A 329 11.96 9.37 -11.92
N ASN A 330 11.76 10.60 -12.43
CA ASN A 330 12.36 11.05 -13.69
C ASN A 330 13.89 10.85 -13.76
N PRO A 331 14.69 11.07 -12.69
CA PRO A 331 16.12 10.79 -12.71
C PRO A 331 16.46 9.36 -13.14
N ILE A 332 15.69 8.37 -12.67
CA ILE A 332 15.89 6.95 -13.02
C ILE A 332 15.57 6.70 -14.50
N TRP A 333 14.52 7.34 -15.02
CA TRP A 333 14.12 7.21 -16.42
C TRP A 333 15.16 7.84 -17.37
N VAL A 334 15.76 8.97 -16.99
CA VAL A 334 16.89 9.57 -17.75
C VAL A 334 18.06 8.59 -17.81
N ILE A 335 18.45 8.01 -16.66
CA ILE A 335 19.55 7.04 -16.61
C ILE A 335 19.24 5.78 -17.43
N LYS A 336 18.00 5.27 -17.37
CA LYS A 336 17.55 4.16 -18.24
C LYS A 336 17.81 4.50 -19.71
N THR A 337 17.32 5.64 -20.18
CA THR A 337 17.45 6.04 -21.59
C THR A 337 18.92 6.16 -21.99
N ARG A 338 19.76 6.82 -21.18
CA ARG A 338 21.20 6.97 -21.47
C ARG A 338 21.95 5.65 -21.50
N MET A 339 21.66 4.74 -20.56
CA MET A 339 22.27 3.40 -20.55
C MET A 339 21.82 2.54 -21.74
N CYS A 340 20.57 2.68 -22.21
CA CYS A 340 20.10 2.00 -23.42
C CYS A 340 20.76 2.54 -24.71
N LEU A 341 21.21 3.80 -24.68
CA LEU A 341 21.82 4.51 -25.82
C LEU A 341 23.36 4.48 -25.80
N GLN A 342 23.98 3.66 -24.96
CA GLN A 342 25.44 3.51 -25.00
C GLN A 342 25.87 2.66 -26.22
N TYR A 343 26.65 3.24 -27.13
CA TYR A 343 27.12 2.56 -28.34
C TYR A 343 28.60 2.17 -28.20
N SER A 344 28.96 0.94 -28.59
CA SER A 344 30.31 0.39 -28.36
C SER A 344 31.41 1.06 -29.20
N LYS A 345 31.05 1.67 -30.33
CA LYS A 345 32.01 2.03 -31.38
C LYS A 345 32.74 3.36 -31.17
N ASN A 346 32.35 4.15 -30.18
CA ASN A 346 32.95 5.48 -29.98
C ASN A 346 33.79 5.50 -28.69
N LYS A 347 35.11 5.38 -28.83
CA LYS A 347 36.06 5.38 -27.68
C LYS A 347 36.01 6.66 -26.84
N SER A 348 35.49 7.76 -27.41
CA SER A 348 35.35 9.07 -26.75
C SER A 348 33.98 9.27 -26.08
N ALA A 349 33.03 8.36 -26.26
CA ALA A 349 31.70 8.48 -25.66
C ALA A 349 31.70 7.98 -24.21
N VAL A 350 30.98 8.68 -23.34
CA VAL A 350 30.82 8.29 -21.94
C VAL A 350 30.10 6.95 -21.85
N THR A 351 30.82 5.92 -21.41
CA THR A 351 30.27 4.58 -21.12
C THR A 351 29.86 4.48 -19.65
N TYR A 352 28.85 3.66 -19.37
CA TYR A 352 28.31 3.50 -18.04
C TYR A 352 28.48 2.05 -17.56
N ASN A 353 29.28 1.86 -16.52
CA ASN A 353 29.53 0.52 -15.98
C ASN A 353 28.40 0.04 -15.06
N SER A 354 27.70 0.98 -14.42
CA SER A 354 26.59 0.71 -13.51
C SER A 354 25.59 1.86 -13.49
N MET A 355 24.41 1.62 -12.91
CA MET A 355 23.41 2.67 -12.70
C MET A 355 23.96 3.82 -11.85
N PHE A 356 24.72 3.53 -10.78
CA PHE A 356 25.32 4.55 -9.93
C PHE A 356 26.43 5.35 -10.63
N ASP A 357 27.26 4.66 -11.44
CA ASP A 357 28.24 5.32 -12.31
C ASP A 357 27.55 6.25 -13.32
N ALA A 358 26.41 5.83 -13.88
CA ALA A 358 25.61 6.66 -14.77
C ALA A 358 25.03 7.92 -14.09
N PHE A 359 24.56 7.80 -12.85
CA PHE A 359 24.17 8.96 -12.05
C PHE A 359 25.35 9.91 -11.84
N ARG A 360 26.49 9.40 -11.36
CA ARG A 360 27.69 10.20 -11.07
C ARG A 360 28.17 10.94 -12.31
N LYS A 361 28.38 10.24 -13.43
CA LYS A 361 28.86 10.82 -14.68
C LYS A 361 27.88 11.82 -15.29
N THR A 362 26.58 11.55 -15.23
CA THR A 362 25.56 12.50 -15.70
C THR A 362 25.56 13.78 -14.86
N TYR A 363 25.67 13.66 -13.53
CA TYR A 363 25.75 14.82 -12.64
C TYR A 363 27.04 15.62 -12.88
N GLN A 364 28.18 14.96 -13.06
CA GLN A 364 29.45 15.65 -13.33
C GLN A 364 29.47 16.37 -14.69
N ALA A 365 28.80 15.82 -15.70
CA ALA A 365 28.80 16.39 -17.06
C ALA A 365 27.79 17.53 -17.24
N GLU A 366 26.58 17.41 -16.68
CA GLU A 366 25.45 18.30 -16.98
C GLU A 366 24.72 18.84 -15.72
N GLY A 367 25.12 18.41 -14.53
CA GLY A 367 24.50 18.81 -13.26
C GLY A 367 23.10 18.23 -13.03
N ILE A 368 22.39 18.79 -12.04
CA ILE A 368 21.08 18.30 -11.61
C ILE A 368 19.98 18.43 -12.68
N LYS A 369 20.10 19.44 -13.56
CA LYS A 369 19.11 19.72 -14.62
C LYS A 369 18.98 18.56 -15.62
N ALA A 370 20.05 17.79 -15.82
CA ALA A 370 20.06 16.63 -16.70
C ALA A 370 19.01 15.58 -16.32
N PHE A 371 18.81 15.35 -15.01
CA PHE A 371 17.86 14.36 -14.49
C PHE A 371 16.40 14.72 -14.67
N TYR A 372 16.11 15.97 -15.04
CA TYR A 372 14.76 16.45 -15.31
C TYR A 372 14.50 16.71 -16.81
N LYS A 373 15.45 16.34 -17.68
CA LYS A 373 15.22 16.30 -19.12
C LYS A 373 14.06 15.36 -19.46
N GLY A 374 13.16 15.84 -20.30
CA GLY A 374 11.95 15.10 -20.68
C GLY A 374 10.87 15.03 -19.60
N LEU A 375 10.97 15.78 -18.49
CA LEU A 375 9.91 15.82 -17.46
C LEU A 375 8.59 16.34 -18.04
N THR A 376 8.60 17.47 -18.76
CA THR A 376 7.39 18.07 -19.35
C THR A 376 6.60 17.09 -20.23
N PRO A 377 7.19 16.43 -21.25
CA PRO A 377 6.48 15.40 -21.99
C PRO A 377 6.14 14.18 -21.11
N GLY A 378 6.95 13.86 -20.10
CA GLY A 378 6.61 12.84 -19.10
C GLY A 378 5.30 13.12 -18.36
N LEU A 379 5.08 14.36 -17.92
CA LEU A 379 3.86 14.80 -17.24
C LEU A 379 2.65 14.79 -18.18
N VAL A 380 2.81 15.28 -19.41
CA VAL A 380 1.78 15.19 -20.46
C VAL A 380 1.41 13.73 -20.74
N GLY A 381 2.37 12.80 -20.63
CA GLY A 381 2.13 11.36 -20.78
C GLY A 381 1.12 10.77 -19.80
N ILE A 382 0.86 11.42 -18.65
CA ILE A 382 -0.17 10.97 -17.69
C ILE A 382 -1.57 11.03 -18.30
N LEU A 383 -1.79 11.92 -19.27
CA LEU A 383 -3.05 12.02 -20.02
C LEU A 383 -3.41 10.73 -20.75
N HIS A 384 -2.47 9.80 -20.94
CA HIS A 384 -2.76 8.47 -21.49
C HIS A 384 -3.92 7.78 -20.77
N GLY A 385 -3.93 7.79 -19.43
CA GLY A 385 -5.00 7.18 -18.65
C GLY A 385 -6.35 7.86 -18.87
N THR A 386 -6.35 9.20 -18.88
CA THR A 386 -7.54 10.02 -19.13
C THR A 386 -8.11 9.76 -20.52
N ILE A 387 -7.28 9.80 -21.57
CA ILE A 387 -7.72 9.56 -22.95
C ILE A 387 -8.29 8.15 -23.07
N GLN A 388 -7.61 7.14 -22.52
CA GLN A 388 -8.10 5.76 -22.55
C GLN A 388 -9.48 5.65 -21.89
N PHE A 389 -9.63 6.17 -20.67
CA PHE A 389 -10.90 6.09 -19.94
C PHE A 389 -12.01 6.86 -20.64
N SER A 390 -11.75 8.09 -21.08
CA SER A 390 -12.73 8.91 -21.80
C SER A 390 -13.16 8.28 -23.12
N SER A 391 -12.26 7.66 -23.88
CA SER A 391 -12.63 6.91 -25.09
C SER A 391 -13.46 5.67 -24.75
N TYR A 392 -13.09 4.93 -23.70
CA TYR A 392 -13.83 3.76 -23.24
C TYR A 392 -15.27 4.10 -22.83
N GLU A 393 -15.46 5.15 -22.01
CA GLU A 393 -16.78 5.62 -21.58
C GLU A 393 -17.62 6.13 -22.75
N GLN A 394 -17.04 6.85 -23.71
CA GLN A 394 -17.75 7.30 -24.90
C GLN A 394 -18.26 6.12 -25.76
N MET A 395 -17.46 5.08 -25.96
CA MET A 395 -17.90 3.89 -26.70
C MET A 395 -19.03 3.15 -25.98
N LYS A 396 -18.94 3.01 -24.65
CA LYS A 396 -20.04 2.44 -23.85
C LYS A 396 -21.31 3.28 -23.93
N SER A 397 -21.19 4.60 -23.84
CA SER A 397 -22.31 5.53 -23.96
C SER A 397 -22.98 5.39 -25.33
N PHE A 398 -22.20 5.40 -26.40
CA PHE A 398 -22.71 5.18 -27.76
C PHE A 398 -23.43 3.83 -27.90
N TYR A 399 -22.85 2.74 -27.38
CA TYR A 399 -23.47 1.42 -27.39
C TYR A 399 -24.79 1.40 -26.60
N THR A 400 -24.81 2.05 -25.43
CA THR A 400 -26.01 2.16 -24.59
C THR A 400 -27.13 2.88 -25.32
N HIS A 401 -26.82 3.99 -26.00
CA HIS A 401 -27.80 4.74 -26.79
C HIS A 401 -28.29 3.98 -28.03
N ALA A 402 -27.38 3.27 -28.73
CA ALA A 402 -27.71 2.53 -29.95
C ALA A 402 -28.55 1.28 -29.68
N PHE A 403 -28.27 0.55 -28.60
CA PHE A 403 -28.91 -0.74 -28.28
C PHE A 403 -29.88 -0.67 -27.09
N GLN A 404 -30.05 0.51 -26.48
CA GLN A 404 -30.95 0.75 -25.32
C GLN A 404 -30.71 -0.24 -24.17
N THR A 405 -29.45 -0.61 -23.92
CA THR A 405 -29.05 -1.59 -22.90
C THR A 405 -27.84 -1.11 -22.11
N THR A 406 -27.82 -1.42 -20.82
CA THR A 406 -26.68 -1.20 -19.92
C THR A 406 -25.83 -2.46 -19.73
N TYR A 407 -26.22 -3.57 -20.35
CA TYR A 407 -25.47 -4.82 -20.34
C TYR A 407 -24.47 -4.84 -21.51
N PHE A 408 -23.21 -5.12 -21.20
CA PHE A 408 -22.14 -5.23 -22.20
C PHE A 408 -21.61 -6.67 -22.24
N PRO A 409 -21.75 -7.39 -23.36
CA PRO A 409 -21.12 -8.69 -23.52
C PRO A 409 -19.60 -8.60 -23.35
N THR A 410 -18.97 -9.65 -22.82
CA THR A 410 -17.51 -9.70 -22.58
C THR A 410 -16.70 -9.33 -23.83
N LEU A 411 -17.12 -9.80 -25.01
CA LEU A 411 -16.45 -9.47 -26.27
C LEU A 411 -16.49 -7.96 -26.57
N ILE A 412 -17.61 -7.28 -26.31
CA ILE A 412 -17.74 -5.83 -26.49
C ILE A 412 -16.83 -5.07 -25.52
N ILE A 413 -16.79 -5.50 -24.25
CA ILE A 413 -15.87 -4.93 -23.24
C ILE A 413 -14.42 -5.08 -23.68
N LEU A 414 -14.03 -6.24 -24.22
CA LEU A 414 -12.67 -6.49 -24.72
C LEU A 414 -12.34 -5.60 -25.93
N ILE A 415 -13.26 -5.48 -26.90
CA ILE A 415 -13.09 -4.62 -28.06
C ILE A 415 -12.94 -3.15 -27.63
N PHE A 416 -13.81 -2.66 -26.75
CA PHE A 416 -13.74 -1.30 -26.22
C PHE A 416 -12.45 -1.07 -25.42
N SER A 417 -12.03 -2.04 -24.62
CA SER A 417 -10.77 -1.95 -23.87
C SER A 417 -9.55 -1.87 -24.81
N ALA A 418 -9.54 -2.68 -25.87
CA ALA A 418 -8.46 -2.68 -26.85
C ALA A 418 -8.43 -1.39 -27.68
N LEU A 419 -9.58 -0.94 -28.19
CA LEU A 419 -9.68 0.25 -29.03
C LEU A 419 -9.37 1.53 -28.26
N SER A 420 -9.87 1.66 -27.02
CA SER A 420 -9.53 2.80 -26.15
C SER A 420 -8.03 2.86 -25.84
N LYS A 421 -7.39 1.71 -25.56
CA LYS A 421 -5.95 1.63 -25.34
C LYS A 421 -5.16 2.00 -26.60
N PHE A 422 -5.63 1.58 -27.78
CA PHE A 422 -5.02 1.94 -29.06
C PHE A 422 -5.10 3.45 -29.33
N ILE A 423 -6.27 4.08 -29.10
CA ILE A 423 -6.47 5.53 -29.25
C ILE A 423 -5.55 6.30 -28.31
N ALA A 424 -5.50 5.91 -27.04
CA ALA A 424 -4.64 6.55 -26.04
C ALA A 424 -3.15 6.40 -26.38
N ALA A 425 -2.72 5.19 -26.75
CA ALA A 425 -1.34 4.92 -27.12
C ALA A 425 -0.91 5.72 -28.34
N THR A 426 -1.75 5.79 -29.38
CA THR A 426 -1.47 6.54 -30.62
C THR A 426 -1.41 8.04 -30.36
N SER A 427 -2.37 8.58 -29.61
CA SER A 427 -2.45 10.02 -29.31
C SER A 427 -1.28 10.51 -28.45
N THR A 428 -0.78 9.67 -27.55
CA THR A 428 0.32 10.03 -26.62
C THR A 428 1.69 9.53 -27.08
N TYR A 429 1.77 8.79 -28.19
CA TYR A 429 3.04 8.28 -28.72
C TYR A 429 4.04 9.39 -29.07
N PRO A 430 3.66 10.50 -29.73
CA PRO A 430 4.58 11.60 -30.04
C PRO A 430 5.29 12.14 -28.81
N THR A 431 4.56 12.25 -27.68
CA THR A 431 5.10 12.68 -26.41
C THR A 431 6.19 11.74 -25.88
N GLN A 432 6.07 10.43 -26.10
CA GLN A 432 7.10 9.46 -25.73
C GLN A 432 8.38 9.62 -26.56
N VAL A 433 8.24 9.89 -27.87
CA VAL A 433 9.39 10.13 -28.76
C VAL A 433 10.11 11.40 -28.35
N VAL A 434 9.38 12.51 -28.16
CA VAL A 434 9.95 13.79 -27.72
C VAL A 434 10.65 13.65 -26.37
N ARG A 435 10.05 12.93 -25.42
CA ARG A 435 10.67 12.61 -24.13
C ARG A 435 12.00 11.88 -24.31
N THR A 436 12.03 10.83 -25.13
CA THR A 436 13.21 9.99 -25.31
C THR A 436 14.34 10.76 -26.00
N ARG A 437 14.02 11.60 -26.99
CA ARG A 437 14.99 12.48 -27.67
C ARG A 437 15.59 13.53 -26.72
N LEU A 438 14.78 14.12 -25.83
CA LEU A 438 15.28 15.04 -24.80
C LEU A 438 16.21 14.38 -23.79
N GLN A 439 16.01 13.08 -23.53
CA GLN A 439 16.82 12.32 -22.58
C GLN A 439 18.12 11.76 -23.20
N ASP A 440 18.25 11.83 -24.52
CA ASP A 440 19.46 11.44 -25.23
C ASP A 440 20.63 12.36 -24.85
N GLN A 441 21.81 11.76 -24.72
CA GLN A 441 23.06 12.44 -24.39
C GLN A 441 23.87 12.81 -25.64
N HIS A 442 23.58 12.22 -26.80
CA HIS A 442 24.36 12.40 -28.02
C HIS A 442 23.87 13.54 -28.90
N GLN A 443 22.72 14.14 -28.57
CA GLN A 443 22.19 15.30 -29.26
C GLN A 443 21.67 16.33 -28.25
N HIS A 444 21.96 17.60 -28.52
CA HIS A 444 21.49 18.71 -27.72
C HIS A 444 20.21 19.31 -28.31
N TYR A 445 19.20 19.46 -27.48
CA TYR A 445 17.98 20.18 -27.82
C TYR A 445 17.69 21.26 -26.77
N ASP A 446 17.25 22.42 -27.23
CA ASP A 446 16.93 23.58 -26.40
C ASP A 446 15.46 23.52 -25.94
N GLY A 447 15.08 22.36 -25.41
CA GLY A 447 13.75 22.11 -24.85
C GLY A 447 12.76 21.43 -25.80
N VAL A 448 11.52 21.33 -25.34
CA VAL A 448 10.46 20.52 -25.98
C VAL A 448 10.12 21.04 -27.37
N ILE A 449 10.00 22.36 -27.54
CA ILE A 449 9.62 23.00 -28.80
C ILE A 449 10.71 22.76 -29.86
N ASP A 450 11.98 22.87 -29.47
CA ASP A 450 13.12 22.62 -30.37
C ASP A 450 13.12 21.18 -30.89
N VAL A 451 12.86 20.20 -30.02
CA VAL A 451 12.76 18.78 -30.42
C VAL A 451 11.62 18.58 -31.41
N ILE A 452 10.45 19.16 -31.14
CA ILE A 452 9.27 19.04 -32.01
C ILE A 452 9.59 19.64 -33.38
N LYS A 453 10.13 20.87 -33.42
CA LYS A 453 10.47 21.57 -34.65
C LYS A 453 11.48 20.79 -35.48
N LYS A 454 12.63 20.42 -34.90
CA LYS A 454 13.67 19.65 -35.60
C LYS A 454 13.17 18.29 -36.08
N THR A 455 12.37 17.59 -35.26
CA THR A 455 11.79 16.29 -35.65
C THR A 455 10.86 16.44 -36.85
N TYR A 456 9.99 17.46 -36.85
CA TYR A 456 9.07 17.71 -37.94
C TYR A 456 9.80 18.13 -39.22
N GLU A 457 10.78 19.03 -39.13
CA GLU A 457 11.56 19.51 -40.28
C GLU A 457 12.41 18.40 -40.91
N GLN A 458 12.99 17.50 -40.12
CA GLN A 458 13.90 16.45 -40.61
C GLN A 458 13.20 15.16 -41.02
N GLU A 459 12.07 14.82 -40.39
CA GLU A 459 11.45 13.48 -40.50
C GLU A 459 9.94 13.51 -40.77
N GLY A 460 9.35 14.71 -40.76
CA GLY A 460 7.91 14.91 -40.82
C GLY A 460 7.16 14.23 -39.68
N ILE A 461 5.88 13.94 -39.91
CA ILE A 461 4.99 13.31 -38.92
C ILE A 461 5.49 11.91 -38.54
N SER A 462 6.12 11.20 -39.48
CA SER A 462 6.60 9.83 -39.27
C SER A 462 7.66 9.72 -38.18
N GLY A 463 8.45 10.77 -37.95
CA GLY A 463 9.46 10.83 -36.90
C GLY A 463 8.88 10.65 -35.49
N PHE A 464 7.67 11.17 -35.26
CA PHE A 464 6.97 11.09 -33.98
C PHE A 464 6.41 9.69 -33.67
N PHE A 465 6.46 8.75 -34.61
CA PHE A 465 5.96 7.37 -34.44
C PHE A 465 7.09 6.33 -34.56
N LYS A 466 8.36 6.77 -34.54
CA LYS A 466 9.49 5.85 -34.55
C LYS A 466 9.50 4.95 -33.32
N GLY A 467 9.78 3.67 -33.54
CA GLY A 467 9.78 2.66 -32.48
C GLY A 467 8.39 2.11 -32.12
N VAL A 468 7.32 2.47 -32.87
CA VAL A 468 5.97 1.95 -32.57
C VAL A 468 5.90 0.43 -32.75
N VAL A 469 6.57 -0.12 -33.76
CA VAL A 469 6.61 -1.56 -34.04
C VAL A 469 7.18 -2.38 -32.87
N PRO A 470 8.39 -2.11 -32.34
CA PRO A 470 8.88 -2.81 -31.15
C PRO A 470 7.99 -2.59 -29.92
N ALA A 471 7.37 -1.41 -29.79
CA ALA A 471 6.43 -1.15 -28.70
C ALA A 471 5.19 -2.07 -28.80
N LEU A 472 4.62 -2.25 -29.99
CA LEU A 472 3.46 -3.13 -30.22
C LEU A 472 3.79 -4.59 -29.97
N TYR A 473 4.94 -5.08 -30.47
CA TYR A 473 5.38 -6.45 -30.21
C TYR A 473 5.53 -6.77 -28.71
N ARG A 474 5.81 -5.76 -27.88
CA ARG A 474 5.92 -5.91 -26.44
C ARG A 474 4.56 -6.05 -25.74
N VAL A 475 3.48 -5.43 -26.24
CA VAL A 475 2.22 -5.25 -25.48
C VAL A 475 1.59 -6.57 -25.06
N ILE A 476 1.39 -7.50 -26.01
CA ILE A 476 0.72 -8.77 -25.75
C ILE A 476 1.56 -9.66 -24.81
N PRO A 477 2.85 -9.96 -25.12
CA PRO A 477 3.69 -10.73 -24.22
C PRO A 477 3.81 -10.11 -22.83
N ALA A 478 3.91 -8.78 -22.72
CA ALA A 478 4.00 -8.10 -21.43
C ALA A 478 2.77 -8.35 -20.58
N SER A 479 1.59 -8.30 -21.21
CA SER A 479 0.33 -8.53 -20.51
C SER A 479 0.25 -9.97 -20.00
N CYS A 480 0.54 -10.95 -20.86
CA CYS A 480 0.55 -12.37 -20.49
C CYS A 480 1.53 -12.67 -19.35
N ILE A 481 2.78 -12.23 -19.47
CA ILE A 481 3.81 -12.49 -18.45
C ILE A 481 3.45 -11.84 -17.13
N THR A 482 2.97 -10.59 -17.14
CA THR A 482 2.57 -9.89 -15.92
C THR A 482 1.42 -10.61 -15.23
N PHE A 483 0.35 -10.99 -15.95
CA PHE A 483 -0.80 -11.68 -15.35
C PHE A 483 -0.45 -13.07 -14.82
N VAL A 484 0.28 -13.88 -15.59
CA VAL A 484 0.70 -15.22 -15.14
C VAL A 484 1.59 -15.12 -13.90
N SER A 485 2.54 -14.18 -13.89
CA SER A 485 3.42 -13.96 -12.75
C SER A 485 2.65 -13.44 -11.53
N TYR A 486 1.71 -12.53 -11.74
CA TYR A 486 0.84 -11.98 -10.70
C TYR A 486 0.01 -13.09 -10.04
N GLU A 487 -0.72 -13.88 -10.83
CA GLU A 487 -1.56 -14.96 -10.31
C GLU A 487 -0.74 -16.03 -9.59
N PHE A 488 0.41 -16.42 -10.15
CA PHE A 488 1.31 -17.38 -9.52
C PHE A 488 1.79 -16.89 -8.15
N ILE A 489 2.29 -15.66 -8.04
CA ILE A 489 2.82 -15.12 -6.79
C ILE A 489 1.69 -14.88 -5.78
N LEU A 490 0.55 -14.35 -6.22
CA LEU A 490 -0.61 -14.13 -5.36
C LEU A 490 -1.09 -15.45 -4.75
N HIS A 491 -1.15 -16.52 -5.55
CA HIS A 491 -1.52 -17.85 -5.08
C HIS A 491 -0.54 -18.39 -4.03
N GLN A 492 0.76 -18.21 -4.26
CA GLN A 492 1.79 -18.67 -3.32
C GLN A 492 1.77 -17.89 -2.00
N LEU A 493 1.59 -16.57 -2.04
CA LEU A 493 1.46 -15.73 -0.86
C LEU A 493 0.21 -16.10 -0.04
N LYS A 494 -0.93 -16.32 -0.71
CA LYS A 494 -2.17 -16.76 -0.03
C LYS A 494 -2.05 -18.13 0.63
N ARG A 495 -1.15 -18.99 0.15
CA ARG A 495 -0.85 -20.31 0.74
C ARG A 495 0.16 -20.26 1.88
N GLY A 496 0.76 -19.10 2.18
CA GLY A 496 1.77 -18.95 3.23
C GLY A 496 3.10 -19.66 2.92
N ILE A 497 3.40 -19.92 1.63
CA ILE A 497 4.64 -20.59 1.19
C ILE A 497 5.79 -19.59 0.99
N ILE A 498 5.46 -18.30 0.81
CA ILE A 498 6.40 -17.18 0.63
C ILE A 498 6.09 -16.12 1.69
#